data_AF-A0A5C3M0T3-F1
#
_entry.id   AF-A0A5C3M0T3-F1
#
_cell.length_a   1.000
_cell.length_b   1.000
_cell.length_c   1.000
_cell.angle_alpha   90.00
_cell.angle_beta   90.00
_cell.angle_gamma   90.00
#
_symmetry.space_group_name_H-M   'P 1'
#
loop_
_entity.id
_entity.type
_entity.pdbx_description
1 polymer ?
#
loop_
_entity_poly.entity_id
_entity_poly.type
_entity_poly.pdbx_seq_one_letter_code
_entity_poly.pdbx_strand_id
1 'polypeptide(L)'
;EALQVASDWQLYKAGKEIKCGYLSSGFTKYAFQGKLNSIEIAIFQHKQVNSSSEMNEQDLHAEMEVAVLAQYLLDSFYCHGEGLVIKWNLPFFGTLLDHSAVADINTLHSRSLLWKDFLVAPLLIIGGEYKEIKFSGTEDFSPNTNVIGQTINTYVHHTLIDSGGTLLLADVQGDSTYLFI
;
A
#
# COMPACT_ATOMS: atom_id res chain seq x y z
N GLU A 1 -6.76 9.48 18.24
CA GLU A 1 -5.38 9.88 17.87
C GLU A 1 -5.45 10.91 16.75
N ALA A 2 -4.43 11.75 16.57
CA ALA A 2 -4.46 12.81 15.56
C ALA A 2 -3.55 12.46 14.38
N LEU A 3 -4.15 12.33 13.20
CA LEU A 3 -3.47 12.15 11.93
C LEU A 3 -3.10 13.51 11.34
N GLN A 4 -1.83 13.75 11.07
CA GLN A 4 -1.37 14.91 10.32
C GLN A 4 -1.18 14.51 8.86
N VAL A 5 -1.68 15.31 7.93
CA VAL A 5 -1.59 15.06 6.49
C VAL A 5 -0.81 16.20 5.85
N ALA A 6 0.12 15.89 4.94
CA ALA A 6 0.83 16.94 4.22
C ALA A 6 -0.14 17.81 3.41
N SER A 7 0.06 19.13 3.45
CA SER A 7 -0.59 20.07 2.52
C SER A 7 0.19 20.16 1.22
N ASP A 8 -0.46 20.64 0.16
CA ASP A 8 0.16 21.08 -1.11
C ASP A 8 0.91 20.01 -1.91
N TRP A 9 0.94 18.75 -1.47
CA TRP A 9 1.56 17.62 -2.19
C TRP A 9 1.08 17.52 -3.66
N GLN A 10 -0.16 17.93 -3.91
CA GLN A 10 -0.77 17.94 -5.23
C GLN A 10 -0.06 18.85 -6.25
N LEU A 11 0.69 19.86 -5.81
CA LEU A 11 1.50 20.72 -6.66
C LEU A 11 2.71 19.98 -7.26
N TYR A 12 3.17 18.93 -6.58
CA TYR A 12 4.42 18.23 -6.91
C TYR A 12 4.19 16.93 -7.68
N LYS A 13 2.94 16.48 -7.81
CA LYS A 13 2.57 15.24 -8.52
C LYS A 13 3.00 15.20 -10.00
N ALA A 14 3.10 16.36 -10.66
CA ALA A 14 3.49 16.44 -12.07
C ALA A 14 4.98 16.14 -12.28
N GLY A 15 5.82 16.52 -11.32
CA GLY A 15 7.27 16.29 -11.37
C GLY A 15 7.65 14.83 -11.12
N LYS A 16 6.75 14.02 -10.55
CA LYS A 16 7.00 12.64 -10.11
C LYS A 16 8.19 12.46 -9.15
N GLU A 17 8.71 13.55 -8.60
CA GLU A 17 9.76 13.57 -7.59
C GLU A 17 9.15 13.63 -6.20
N ILE A 18 9.71 12.87 -5.26
CA ILE A 18 9.33 12.92 -3.85
C ILE A 18 9.62 14.32 -3.31
N LYS A 19 8.57 15.10 -3.03
CA LYS A 19 8.69 16.50 -2.62
C LYS A 19 7.47 17.00 -1.89
N CYS A 20 7.70 17.71 -0.78
CA CYS A 20 6.65 18.39 0.00
C CYS A 20 5.44 17.49 0.29
N GLY A 21 5.71 16.28 0.78
CA GLY A 21 4.70 15.29 1.13
C GLY A 21 4.14 14.46 -0.02
N TYR A 22 4.41 14.78 -1.28
CA TYR A 22 4.14 13.83 -2.37
C TYR A 22 5.16 12.69 -2.32
N LEU A 23 4.68 11.44 -2.34
CA LEU A 23 5.53 10.26 -2.35
C LEU A 23 5.57 9.64 -3.75
N SER A 24 4.41 9.26 -4.28
CA SER A 24 4.35 8.60 -5.59
C SER A 24 2.92 8.61 -6.14
N SER A 25 2.78 8.09 -7.36
CA SER A 25 1.47 7.80 -7.95
C SER A 25 1.53 6.48 -8.71
N GLY A 26 0.65 5.55 -8.37
CA GLY A 26 0.44 4.32 -9.14
C GLY A 26 -0.47 4.56 -10.34
N PHE A 27 -1.08 3.52 -10.89
CA PHE A 27 -2.06 3.67 -11.97
C PHE A 27 -3.32 4.39 -11.48
N THR A 28 -3.91 3.92 -10.38
CA THR A 28 -5.20 4.40 -9.84
C THR A 28 -5.09 5.30 -8.62
N LYS A 29 -3.97 5.27 -7.87
CA LYS A 29 -3.85 5.94 -6.57
C LYS A 29 -2.71 6.96 -6.52
N TYR A 30 -2.85 7.91 -5.60
CA TYR A 30 -1.77 8.75 -5.10
C TYR A 30 -1.29 8.21 -3.75
N ALA A 31 0.01 8.32 -3.50
CA ALA A 31 0.61 8.13 -2.19
C ALA A 31 1.22 9.46 -1.73
N PHE A 32 0.90 9.88 -0.51
CA PHE A 32 1.43 11.09 0.10
C PHE A 32 1.69 10.88 1.59
N GLN A 33 2.57 11.70 2.14
CA GLN A 33 3.08 11.55 3.49
C GLN A 33 2.10 12.11 4.52
N GLY A 34 2.03 11.42 5.65
CA GLY A 34 1.39 11.91 6.86
C GLY A 34 2.20 11.56 8.09
N LYS A 35 1.65 11.89 9.26
CA LYS A 35 2.25 11.58 10.55
C LYS A 35 1.19 11.15 11.56
N LEU A 36 1.44 10.05 12.26
CA LEU A 36 0.61 9.57 13.37
C LEU A 36 1.47 9.50 14.64
N ASN A 37 1.18 10.32 15.64
CA ASN A 37 1.88 10.32 16.94
C ASN A 37 3.43 10.32 16.85
N SER A 38 3.99 10.99 15.84
CA SER A 38 5.43 11.06 15.50
C SER A 38 5.96 10.03 14.49
N ILE A 39 5.15 9.02 14.12
CA ILE A 39 5.51 8.00 13.13
C ILE A 39 5.17 8.53 11.74
N GLU A 40 6.15 8.50 10.83
CA GLU A 40 5.92 8.82 9.42
C GLU A 40 5.13 7.69 8.76
N ILE A 41 4.11 8.06 8.00
CA ILE A 41 3.17 7.13 7.37
C ILE A 41 2.93 7.54 5.91
N ALA A 42 2.55 6.56 5.11
CA ALA A 42 2.01 6.77 3.77
C ALA A 42 0.49 6.75 3.83
N ILE A 43 -0.14 7.69 3.12
CA ILE A 43 -1.58 7.81 2.95
C ILE A 43 -1.90 7.60 1.48
N PHE A 44 -2.89 6.77 1.21
CA PHE A 44 -3.31 6.38 -0.13
C PHE A 44 -4.75 6.78 -0.40
N GLN A 45 -4.97 7.33 -1.60
CA GLN A 45 -6.29 7.72 -2.10
C GLN A 45 -6.37 7.53 -3.61
N HIS A 46 -7.56 7.21 -4.11
CA HIS A 46 -7.81 7.16 -5.55
C HIS A 46 -7.56 8.52 -6.21
N LYS A 47 -7.08 8.48 -7.44
CA LYS A 47 -7.05 9.65 -8.33
C LYS A 47 -8.50 10.05 -8.64
N GLN A 48 -8.75 11.35 -8.69
CA GLN A 48 -10.08 11.89 -9.03
C GLN A 48 -10.52 11.59 -10.48
N VAL A 49 -9.57 11.32 -11.37
CA VAL A 49 -9.88 11.01 -12.77
C VAL A 49 -10.49 9.61 -12.84
N ASN A 50 -11.79 9.54 -13.15
CA ASN A 50 -12.60 8.32 -13.27
C ASN A 50 -12.88 7.57 -11.95
N SER A 51 -12.87 8.25 -10.80
CA SER A 51 -13.27 7.65 -9.53
C SER A 51 -14.40 8.44 -8.88
N SER A 52 -15.30 7.75 -8.19
CA SER A 52 -16.24 8.36 -7.24
C SER A 52 -15.75 8.19 -5.79
N SER A 53 -16.43 8.83 -4.83
CA SER A 53 -16.14 8.62 -3.41
C SER A 53 -16.43 7.18 -3.00
N GLU A 54 -17.49 6.59 -3.53
CA GLU A 54 -17.89 5.20 -3.26
C GLU A 54 -16.87 4.22 -3.83
N MET A 55 -16.36 4.46 -5.04
CA MET A 55 -15.28 3.65 -5.61
C MET A 55 -14.01 3.73 -4.77
N ASN A 56 -13.63 4.93 -4.33
CA ASN A 56 -12.47 5.11 -3.44
C ASN A 56 -12.65 4.31 -2.13
N GLU A 57 -13.82 4.39 -1.50
CA GLU A 57 -14.12 3.63 -0.28
C GLU A 57 -14.02 2.12 -0.50
N GLN A 58 -14.69 1.59 -1.53
CA GLN A 58 -14.74 0.16 -1.84
C GLN A 58 -13.35 -0.40 -2.19
N ASP A 59 -12.61 0.28 -3.05
CA ASP A 59 -11.31 -0.20 -3.51
C ASP A 59 -10.25 -0.17 -2.38
N LEU A 60 -10.29 0.84 -1.50
CA LEU A 60 -9.39 0.92 -0.35
C LEU A 60 -9.73 -0.16 0.70
N HIS A 61 -11.01 -0.48 0.89
CA HIS A 61 -11.43 -1.60 1.73
C HIS A 61 -10.94 -2.94 1.19
N ALA A 62 -11.14 -3.19 -0.11
CA ALA A 62 -10.69 -4.41 -0.75
C ALA A 62 -9.16 -4.59 -0.65
N GLU A 63 -8.40 -3.50 -0.82
CA GLU A 63 -6.95 -3.50 -0.67
C GLU A 63 -6.51 -3.82 0.78
N MET A 64 -7.17 -3.23 1.77
CA MET A 64 -6.93 -3.55 3.18
C MET A 64 -7.22 -5.03 3.48
N GLU A 65 -8.35 -5.55 2.99
CA GLU A 65 -8.73 -6.95 3.18
C GLU A 65 -7.73 -7.92 2.56
N VAL A 66 -7.25 -7.62 1.35
CA VAL A 66 -6.20 -8.41 0.68
C VAL A 66 -4.91 -8.40 1.51
N ALA A 67 -4.46 -7.25 2.00
CA ALA A 67 -3.26 -7.17 2.82
C ALA A 67 -3.38 -7.95 4.15
N VAL A 68 -4.53 -7.87 4.81
CA VAL A 68 -4.82 -8.62 6.04
C VAL A 68 -4.87 -10.12 5.78
N LEU A 69 -5.55 -10.55 4.72
CA LEU A 69 -5.64 -11.95 4.33
C LEU A 69 -4.27 -12.52 3.96
N ALA A 70 -3.45 -11.73 3.26
CA ALA A 70 -2.08 -12.10 2.94
C ALA A 70 -1.22 -12.26 4.20
N GLN A 71 -1.34 -11.36 5.19
CA GLN A 71 -0.65 -11.55 6.47
C GLN A 71 -1.13 -12.79 7.22
N TYR A 72 -2.44 -13.06 7.23
CA TYR A 72 -2.99 -14.28 7.85
C TYR A 72 -2.39 -15.56 7.24
N LEU A 73 -2.32 -15.63 5.90
CA LEU A 73 -1.73 -16.76 5.20
C LEU A 73 -0.22 -16.86 5.43
N LEU A 74 0.46 -15.73 5.60
CA LEU A 74 1.88 -15.69 5.95
C LEU A 74 2.12 -16.20 7.37
N ASP A 75 1.24 -15.88 8.32
CA ASP A 75 1.30 -16.41 9.68
C ASP A 75 1.09 -17.94 9.69
N SER A 76 0.13 -18.45 8.90
CA SER A 76 -0.05 -19.90 8.69
C SER A 76 1.20 -20.56 8.08
N PHE A 77 1.82 -19.90 7.09
CA PHE A 77 3.05 -20.37 6.48
C PHE A 77 4.18 -20.56 7.50
N TYR A 78 4.35 -19.59 8.43
CA TYR A 78 5.36 -19.68 9.48
C TYR A 78 5.10 -20.74 10.55
N CYS A 79 3.84 -21.15 10.77
CA CYS A 79 3.57 -22.28 11.67
C CYS A 79 4.22 -23.59 11.21
N HIS A 80 4.61 -23.69 9.93
CA HIS A 80 5.15 -24.89 9.31
C HIS A 80 6.69 -24.92 9.20
N GLY A 81 7.42 -23.90 9.68
CA GLY A 81 8.89 -23.93 9.72
C GLY A 81 9.57 -22.61 10.10
N GLU A 82 10.85 -22.69 10.44
CA GLU A 82 11.72 -21.52 10.64
C GLU A 82 12.26 -21.03 9.28
N GLY A 83 12.11 -19.74 9.01
CA GLY A 83 12.53 -19.11 7.75
C GLY A 83 12.84 -17.63 7.91
N LEU A 84 13.11 -16.96 6.79
CA LEU A 84 13.29 -15.50 6.76
C LEU A 84 12.05 -14.79 7.34
N VAL A 85 12.28 -13.77 8.17
CA VAL A 85 11.21 -12.97 8.77
C VAL A 85 10.78 -11.86 7.80
N ILE A 86 9.91 -12.20 6.85
CA ILE A 86 9.16 -11.27 6.01
C ILE A 86 7.80 -10.93 6.64
N LYS A 87 7.28 -9.73 6.41
CA LYS A 87 5.97 -9.27 6.92
C LYS A 87 5.26 -8.39 5.91
N TRP A 88 3.94 -8.41 5.90
CA TRP A 88 3.16 -7.46 5.11
C TRP A 88 3.14 -6.09 5.77
N ASN A 89 3.29 -5.03 4.97
CA ASN A 89 3.12 -3.65 5.41
C ASN A 89 1.63 -3.34 5.59
N LEU A 90 1.08 -3.82 6.71
CA LEU A 90 -0.35 -3.80 6.95
C LEU A 90 -0.91 -2.37 7.00
N PRO A 91 -1.93 -2.07 6.16
CA PRO A 91 -2.60 -0.80 6.22
C PRO A 91 -3.77 -0.81 7.21
N PHE A 92 -4.24 0.39 7.58
CA PHE A 92 -5.53 0.59 8.23
C PHE A 92 -6.37 1.62 7.48
N PHE A 93 -7.68 1.45 7.52
CA PHE A 93 -8.64 2.34 6.89
C PHE A 93 -9.00 3.51 7.81
N GLY A 94 -9.07 4.72 7.25
CA GLY A 94 -9.45 5.92 7.95
C GLY A 94 -10.54 6.69 7.22
N THR A 95 -11.48 7.25 7.99
CA THR A 95 -12.53 8.14 7.51
C THR A 95 -12.48 9.46 8.27
N LEU A 96 -12.52 10.57 7.54
CA LEU A 96 -12.69 11.89 8.14
C LEU A 96 -14.10 12.04 8.73
N LEU A 97 -14.16 12.35 10.03
CA LEU A 97 -15.42 12.65 10.72
C LEU A 97 -15.98 14.04 10.38
N ASP A 98 -15.08 15.00 10.09
CA ASP A 98 -15.45 16.34 9.66
C ASP A 98 -15.10 16.53 8.19
N HIS A 99 -16.14 16.69 7.37
CA HIS A 99 -16.00 16.91 5.93
C HIS A 99 -15.44 18.29 5.59
N SER A 100 -15.28 19.21 6.54
CA SER A 100 -14.65 20.52 6.31
C SER A 100 -13.20 20.42 5.83
N ALA A 101 -12.52 19.31 6.15
CA ALA A 101 -11.18 18.99 5.67
C ALA A 101 -11.15 18.44 4.22
N VAL A 102 -12.31 18.08 3.67
CA VAL A 102 -12.50 17.68 2.27
C VAL A 102 -13.02 18.89 1.50
N ALA A 103 -12.13 19.66 0.88
CA ALA A 103 -12.53 20.85 0.16
C ALA A 103 -13.22 20.55 -1.19
N ASP A 104 -14.13 21.43 -1.59
CA ASP A 104 -14.95 21.38 -2.81
C ASP A 104 -14.09 21.13 -4.06
N ILE A 105 -14.58 20.27 -4.96
CA ILE A 105 -13.90 19.73 -6.15
C ILE A 105 -13.34 20.81 -7.08
N ASN A 106 -13.85 22.05 -6.96
CA ASN A 106 -13.49 23.21 -7.78
C ASN A 106 -12.30 24.04 -7.24
N THR A 107 -11.86 23.82 -5.99
CA THR A 107 -10.71 24.54 -5.41
C THR A 107 -9.43 23.74 -5.60
N LEU A 108 -8.74 23.94 -6.72
CA LEU A 108 -7.49 23.25 -7.00
C LEU A 108 -6.38 23.72 -6.02
N HIS A 109 -5.59 22.77 -5.51
CA HIS A 109 -4.25 22.95 -4.91
C HIS A 109 -4.08 23.25 -3.41
N SER A 110 -5.13 23.51 -2.62
CA SER A 110 -4.98 23.73 -1.16
C SER A 110 -5.35 22.53 -0.28
N ARG A 111 -5.71 21.38 -0.87
CA ARG A 111 -6.30 20.26 -0.13
C ARG A 111 -5.25 19.28 0.38
N SER A 112 -5.41 18.85 1.63
CA SER A 112 -4.61 17.76 2.20
C SER A 112 -5.14 16.38 1.76
N LEU A 113 -6.47 16.24 1.66
CA LEU A 113 -7.15 15.00 1.22
C LEU A 113 -8.08 15.27 0.03
N LEU A 114 -8.17 14.29 -0.88
CA LEU A 114 -9.04 14.32 -2.06
C LEU A 114 -10.44 13.76 -1.77
N TRP A 115 -10.51 12.78 -0.88
CA TRP A 115 -11.73 12.10 -0.43
C TRP A 115 -11.82 12.08 1.10
N LYS A 116 -13.00 11.75 1.64
CA LYS A 116 -13.18 11.55 3.08
C LYS A 116 -12.45 10.30 3.59
N ASP A 117 -12.34 9.28 2.75
CA ASP A 117 -11.75 7.98 3.08
C ASP A 117 -10.34 7.85 2.51
N PHE A 118 -9.47 7.20 3.26
CA PHE A 118 -8.08 7.00 2.92
C PHE A 118 -7.55 5.74 3.59
N LEU A 119 -6.52 5.16 2.98
CA LEU A 119 -5.79 4.05 3.56
C LEU A 119 -4.47 4.58 4.10
N VAL A 120 -4.03 4.06 5.25
CA VAL A 120 -2.77 4.45 5.88
C VAL A 120 -1.90 3.22 6.09
N ALA A 121 -0.62 3.30 5.72
CA ALA A 121 0.36 2.27 6.04
C ALA A 121 1.64 2.92 6.62
N PRO A 122 2.44 2.17 7.39
CA PRO A 122 3.78 2.60 7.74
C PRO A 122 4.57 3.04 6.51
N LEU A 123 5.25 4.20 6.61
CA LEU A 123 6.11 4.66 5.53
C LEU A 123 7.38 3.82 5.53
N LEU A 124 7.55 2.98 4.52
CA LEU A 124 8.83 2.32 4.26
C LEU A 124 9.82 3.40 3.83
N ILE A 125 10.96 3.50 4.52
CA ILE A 125 11.96 4.54 4.23
C ILE A 125 12.61 4.20 2.88
N ILE A 126 12.13 4.85 1.83
CA ILE A 126 12.72 4.81 0.50
C ILE A 126 13.94 5.74 0.50
N GLY A 127 15.07 5.25 0.99
CA GLY A 127 16.34 5.98 1.02
C GLY A 127 17.54 5.04 0.94
N GLY A 128 18.63 5.50 0.31
CA GLY A 128 19.88 4.73 0.17
C GLY A 128 19.79 3.60 -0.85
N GLU A 129 20.06 2.37 -0.40
CA GLU A 129 20.09 1.12 -1.20
C GLU A 129 18.72 0.45 -1.38
N TYR A 130 17.61 1.09 -0.93
CA TYR A 130 16.27 0.54 -1.13
C TYR A 130 16.02 0.29 -2.61
N LYS A 131 15.83 -0.98 -2.95
CA LYS A 131 15.47 -1.44 -4.27
C LYS A 131 14.20 -2.25 -4.14
N GLU A 132 13.10 -1.65 -4.54
CA GLU A 132 11.84 -2.38 -4.71
C GLU A 132 12.08 -3.59 -5.63
N ILE A 133 11.68 -4.76 -5.13
CA ILE A 133 11.76 -6.02 -5.85
C ILE A 133 10.33 -6.42 -6.19
N LYS A 134 10.05 -6.54 -7.49
CA LYS A 134 8.83 -7.17 -7.97
C LYS A 134 9.05 -8.68 -7.99
N PHE A 135 8.47 -9.40 -7.04
CA PHE A 135 8.64 -10.85 -6.90
C PHE A 135 7.66 -11.63 -7.75
N SER A 136 6.45 -11.12 -7.93
CA SER A 136 5.49 -11.64 -8.90
C SER A 136 4.75 -10.49 -9.58
N GLY A 137 4.33 -10.70 -10.82
CA GLY A 137 3.40 -9.84 -11.52
C GLY A 137 2.07 -10.55 -11.81
N THR A 138 1.04 -9.80 -12.17
CA THR A 138 -0.20 -10.38 -12.70
C THR A 138 0.04 -11.22 -13.97
N GLU A 139 0.97 -10.79 -14.85
CA GLU A 139 1.32 -11.50 -16.09
C GLU A 139 2.82 -11.87 -16.17
N ASP A 140 3.65 -11.37 -15.24
CA ASP A 140 5.10 -11.56 -15.22
C ASP A 140 5.52 -12.58 -14.14
N PHE A 141 5.88 -13.78 -14.57
CA PHE A 141 6.30 -14.90 -13.70
C PHE A 141 7.78 -15.22 -13.85
N SER A 142 8.64 -14.20 -13.99
CA SER A 142 10.07 -14.43 -14.07
C SER A 142 10.55 -15.17 -12.81
N PRO A 143 11.31 -16.27 -12.95
CA PRO A 143 11.69 -17.07 -11.80
C PRO A 143 12.62 -16.29 -10.88
N ASN A 144 12.20 -16.12 -9.63
CA ASN A 144 13.03 -15.57 -8.57
C ASN A 144 14.24 -16.50 -8.30
N THR A 145 15.45 -15.97 -8.48
CA THR A 145 16.70 -16.74 -8.34
C THR A 145 17.39 -16.57 -6.98
N ASN A 146 17.02 -15.55 -6.20
CA ASN A 146 17.56 -15.31 -4.87
C ASN A 146 16.72 -15.98 -3.77
N VAL A 147 17.31 -16.16 -2.58
CA VAL A 147 16.68 -16.88 -1.46
C VAL A 147 15.36 -16.24 -1.02
N ILE A 148 15.30 -14.90 -0.98
CA ILE A 148 14.09 -14.16 -0.59
C ILE A 148 12.97 -14.45 -1.58
N GLY A 149 13.22 -14.31 -2.87
CA GLY A 149 12.20 -14.53 -3.89
C GLY A 149 11.81 -16.01 -4.03
N GLN A 150 12.72 -16.96 -3.75
CA GLN A 150 12.35 -18.37 -3.62
C GLN A 150 11.42 -18.62 -2.42
N THR A 151 11.70 -17.98 -1.29
CA THR A 151 10.83 -18.03 -0.10
C THR A 151 9.45 -17.47 -0.43
N ILE A 152 9.39 -16.35 -1.15
CA ILE A 152 8.13 -15.74 -1.61
C ILE A 152 7.40 -16.65 -2.59
N ASN A 153 8.09 -17.31 -3.52
CA ASN A 153 7.46 -18.31 -4.41
C ASN A 153 6.84 -19.47 -3.60
N THR A 154 7.54 -19.97 -2.59
CA THR A 154 7.01 -21.03 -1.71
C THR A 154 5.82 -20.54 -0.90
N TYR A 155 5.86 -19.33 -0.39
CA TYR A 155 4.75 -18.70 0.32
C TYR A 155 3.52 -18.50 -0.59
N VAL A 156 3.69 -17.98 -1.81
CA VAL A 156 2.60 -17.84 -2.79
C VAL A 156 2.02 -19.21 -3.18
N HIS A 157 2.86 -20.24 -3.29
CA HIS A 157 2.36 -21.60 -3.48
C HIS A 157 1.57 -22.09 -2.27
N HIS A 158 2.04 -21.80 -1.04
CA HIS A 158 1.35 -22.15 0.19
C HIS A 158 -0.05 -21.52 0.26
N THR A 159 -0.23 -20.26 -0.17
CA THR A 159 -1.57 -19.63 -0.16
C THR A 159 -2.58 -20.40 -1.00
N LEU A 160 -2.15 -21.01 -2.10
CA LEU A 160 -3.01 -21.86 -2.93
C LEU A 160 -3.38 -23.16 -2.22
N ILE A 161 -2.42 -23.78 -1.53
CA ILE A 161 -2.66 -25.04 -0.81
C ILE A 161 -3.55 -24.81 0.41
N ASP A 162 -3.24 -23.81 1.23
CA ASP A 162 -3.95 -23.50 2.48
C ASP A 162 -5.40 -23.06 2.23
N SER A 163 -5.63 -22.33 1.14
CA SER A 163 -6.98 -21.92 0.71
C SER A 163 -7.77 -23.01 -0.01
N GLY A 164 -7.26 -24.25 -0.10
CA GLY A 164 -7.92 -25.34 -0.82
C GLY A 164 -8.04 -25.10 -2.33
N GLY A 165 -7.12 -24.35 -2.91
CA GLY A 165 -7.07 -24.03 -4.35
C GLY A 165 -7.89 -22.80 -4.76
N THR A 166 -8.38 -22.00 -3.81
CA THR A 166 -9.30 -20.89 -4.10
C THR A 166 -8.62 -19.53 -4.21
N LEU A 167 -7.44 -19.35 -3.61
CA LEU A 167 -6.72 -18.09 -3.55
C LEU A 167 -5.29 -18.23 -4.04
N LEU A 168 -4.85 -17.27 -4.86
CA LEU A 168 -3.45 -17.13 -5.27
C LEU A 168 -3.08 -15.66 -5.17
N LEU A 169 -2.03 -15.35 -4.41
CA LEU A 169 -1.51 -13.98 -4.34
C LEU A 169 -0.66 -13.66 -5.58
N ALA A 170 -0.89 -12.48 -6.15
CA ALA A 170 -0.18 -11.94 -7.30
C ALA A 170 0.27 -10.49 -7.03
N ASP A 171 1.09 -9.94 -7.92
CA ASP A 171 1.69 -8.61 -7.81
C ASP A 171 2.45 -8.36 -6.50
N VAL A 172 3.06 -9.40 -5.92
CA VAL A 172 3.81 -9.31 -4.67
C VAL A 172 5.10 -8.50 -4.90
N GLN A 173 5.21 -7.40 -4.18
CA GLN A 173 6.33 -6.45 -4.24
C GLN A 173 6.86 -6.19 -2.83
N GLY A 174 8.09 -5.72 -2.73
CA GLY A 174 8.68 -5.45 -1.42
C GLY A 174 10.19 -5.30 -1.42
N ASP A 175 10.75 -5.41 -0.22
CA ASP A 175 12.18 -5.56 0.02
C ASP A 175 12.49 -6.88 0.75
N SER A 176 13.64 -6.98 1.40
CA SER A 176 14.04 -8.18 2.14
C SER A 176 13.27 -8.41 3.44
N THR A 177 12.45 -7.45 3.89
CA THR A 177 11.76 -7.46 5.19
C THR A 177 10.26 -7.24 5.03
N TYR A 178 9.83 -6.31 4.18
CA TYR A 178 8.43 -5.89 4.04
C TYR A 178 7.88 -6.20 2.65
N LEU A 179 6.66 -6.74 2.62
CA LEU A 179 5.85 -6.99 1.43
C LEU A 179 4.68 -6.01 1.31
N PHE A 180 4.28 -5.70 0.09
CA PHE A 180 3.09 -4.94 -0.26
C PHE A 180 2.54 -5.37 -1.64
N ILE A 181 1.27 -5.05 -1.89
CA ILE A 181 0.53 -5.25 -3.16
C ILE A 181 0.15 -3.88 -3.70
#